data_AF-A0A6I4NRA0-F1
#
_entry.id   AF-A0A6I4NRA0-F1
#
_cell.length_a   1.000
_cell.length_b   1.000
_cell.length_c   1.000
_cell.angle_alpha   90.00
_cell.angle_beta   90.00
_cell.angle_gamma   90.00
#
_symmetry.space_group_name_H-M   'P 1'
#
loop_
_entity.id
_entity.type
_entity.pdbx_description
1 polymer ?
#
loop_
_entity_poly.entity_id
_entity_poly.type
_entity_poly.pdbx_seq_one_letter_code
_entity_poly.pdbx_strand_id
1 'polypeptide(L)'
;MQHAIDISGKKITPAYSGEKAVCGFCKKEVRGKCGKIYIWHWQHVHNAACDVWKEGETEWHRAWKNKFPFDWQETIIEKNSEKHIADIFTPNGIVIEFQNSTISSSTIAEREKFYEKMIWVINAQTFKDNLITENKSDEQLAEIELRYLTQRSQLSKHNSVGLQNIKKKQTALTSEIQSREDDLRALESVTDLFKSYNKNAETFAEQIIIIWQSENLFVDSSLIDIISHDAIPTKKTFFRLLGDLKRNKHFLGAAIKNSIEIEELYMERNEILSELENLKPAVKEELKYVASEYLDLEVEIAQLKREISFLKLENDENDREYQDLKISIDTYIKTNLEKLEADFDEERNKIIKDKDKLTLFWKRERKSWGSAAAPIFLDIGDGNMLYKQPNNKVSRVNVCDFISKYNPDEC
;
A
#
# COMPACT_ATOMS: atom_id res chain seq x y z
N MET A 1 9.91 25.23 -62.00
CA MET A 1 9.70 23.76 -61.89
C MET A 1 10.95 23.05 -62.27
N GLN A 2 11.12 21.87 -61.72
CA GLN A 2 12.24 21.01 -62.02
C GLN A 2 12.06 20.28 -63.35
N HIS A 3 10.83 19.89 -63.68
CA HIS A 3 10.53 19.07 -64.84
C HIS A 3 9.68 19.78 -65.89
N ALA A 4 9.86 19.39 -67.14
CA ALA A 4 9.00 19.74 -68.27
C ALA A 4 8.83 18.53 -69.19
N ILE A 5 8.00 18.66 -70.21
CA ILE A 5 7.76 17.63 -71.23
C ILE A 5 8.44 18.07 -72.52
N ASP A 6 9.30 17.21 -73.06
CA ASP A 6 9.96 17.43 -74.33
C ASP A 6 9.04 17.14 -75.53
N ILE A 7 9.57 17.31 -76.74
CA ILE A 7 8.84 17.05 -77.99
C ILE A 7 8.43 15.58 -78.18
N SER A 8 9.09 14.65 -77.48
CA SER A 8 8.80 13.21 -77.52
C SER A 8 7.77 12.80 -76.45
N GLY A 9 7.31 13.74 -75.63
CA GLY A 9 6.40 13.48 -74.52
C GLY A 9 7.10 13.00 -73.25
N LYS A 10 8.44 13.00 -73.20
CA LYS A 10 9.22 12.55 -72.05
C LYS A 10 9.43 13.67 -71.04
N LYS A 11 9.39 13.31 -69.76
CA LYS A 11 9.73 14.19 -68.64
C LYS A 11 11.24 14.44 -68.59
N ILE A 12 11.65 15.71 -68.59
CA ILE A 12 13.05 16.14 -68.65
C ILE A 12 13.37 17.28 -67.68
N THR A 13 14.63 17.36 -67.25
CA THR A 13 15.25 18.54 -66.63
C THR A 13 15.92 19.39 -67.70
N PRO A 14 16.14 20.70 -67.47
CA PRO A 14 16.79 21.52 -68.47
C PRO A 14 18.28 21.15 -68.57
N ALA A 15 18.76 20.81 -69.76
CA ALA A 15 20.15 20.50 -70.06
C ALA A 15 20.99 21.77 -70.27
N TYR A 16 20.38 22.86 -70.77
CA TYR A 16 21.06 24.15 -70.97
C TYR A 16 20.11 25.34 -70.88
N SER A 17 20.67 26.52 -70.64
CA SER A 17 19.89 27.76 -70.54
C SER A 17 19.37 28.17 -71.92
N GLY A 18 18.07 28.45 -72.02
CA GLY A 18 17.40 28.76 -73.28
C GLY A 18 16.74 27.56 -73.97
N GLU A 19 16.95 26.33 -73.48
CA GLU A 19 16.26 25.14 -73.95
C GLU A 19 14.74 25.34 -73.87
N LYS A 20 14.00 24.78 -74.83
CA LYS A 20 12.54 24.90 -74.91
C LYS A 20 11.88 23.56 -74.63
N ALA A 21 10.86 23.59 -73.80
CA ALA A 21 10.01 22.44 -73.52
C ALA A 21 8.57 22.91 -73.24
N VAL A 22 7.68 21.98 -72.94
CA VAL A 22 6.28 22.26 -72.62
C VAL A 22 6.00 21.94 -71.16
N CYS A 23 5.29 22.83 -70.45
CA CYS A 23 4.84 22.53 -69.09
C CYS A 23 3.88 21.33 -69.10
N GLY A 24 4.21 20.27 -68.36
CA GLY A 24 3.33 19.10 -68.26
C GLY A 24 1.91 19.41 -67.78
N PHE A 25 1.76 20.46 -66.97
CA PHE A 25 0.50 20.85 -66.32
C PHE A 25 -0.39 21.73 -67.21
N CYS A 26 0.09 22.91 -67.62
CA CYS A 26 -0.71 23.88 -68.38
C CYS A 26 -0.48 23.80 -69.90
N LYS A 27 0.44 22.95 -70.35
CA LYS A 27 0.82 22.77 -71.76
C LYS A 27 1.38 24.02 -72.46
N LYS A 28 1.76 25.06 -71.71
CA LYS A 28 2.41 26.27 -72.23
C LYS A 28 3.92 26.11 -72.33
N GLU A 29 4.56 26.88 -73.22
CA GLU A 29 6.02 26.87 -73.42
C GLU A 29 6.77 27.30 -72.14
N VAL A 30 7.80 26.54 -71.80
CA VAL A 30 8.76 26.84 -70.75
C VAL A 30 10.18 26.88 -71.32
N ARG A 31 11.03 27.69 -70.70
CA ARG A 31 12.44 27.87 -71.07
C ARG A 31 13.35 27.46 -69.92
N GLY A 32 14.38 26.69 -70.24
CA GLY A 32 15.42 26.28 -69.31
C GLY A 32 16.21 27.50 -68.83
N LYS A 33 16.39 27.61 -67.52
CA LYS A 33 17.26 28.60 -66.88
C LYS A 33 18.35 27.84 -66.15
N CYS A 34 19.54 27.83 -66.72
CA CYS A 34 20.71 27.13 -66.19
C CYS A 34 21.86 28.12 -65.98
N GLY A 35 22.67 27.92 -64.95
CA GLY A 35 23.87 28.74 -64.72
C GLY A 35 24.43 28.60 -63.31
N LYS A 36 25.47 29.40 -63.01
CA LYS A 36 26.11 29.46 -61.68
C LYS A 36 25.32 30.27 -60.64
N ILE A 37 24.40 31.13 -61.11
CA ILE A 37 23.62 32.05 -60.26
C ILE A 37 22.25 31.46 -59.92
N TYR A 38 21.65 30.70 -60.84
CA TYR A 38 20.30 30.14 -60.69
C TYR A 38 20.36 28.63 -60.63
N ILE A 39 19.59 28.07 -59.69
CA ILE A 39 19.30 26.64 -59.66
C ILE A 39 18.60 26.28 -60.97
N TRP A 40 19.01 25.19 -61.61
CA TRP A 40 18.54 24.82 -62.95
C TRP A 40 17.04 24.53 -62.95
N HIS A 41 16.22 25.32 -63.63
CA HIS A 41 14.76 25.17 -63.60
C HIS A 41 14.11 25.57 -64.91
N TRP A 42 12.89 25.09 -65.13
CA TRP A 42 12.00 25.54 -66.19
C TRP A 42 11.17 26.73 -65.73
N GLN A 43 11.24 27.81 -66.50
CA GLN A 43 10.46 29.05 -66.31
C GLN A 43 9.46 29.21 -67.46
N HIS A 44 8.21 29.58 -67.16
CA HIS A 44 7.25 29.91 -68.21
C HIS A 44 7.70 31.17 -68.98
N VAL A 45 7.64 31.10 -70.31
CA VAL A 45 8.08 32.21 -71.19
C VAL A 45 7.19 33.45 -71.03
N HIS A 46 5.92 33.25 -70.69
CA HIS A 46 4.95 34.28 -70.34
C HIS A 46 4.38 34.03 -68.95
N ASN A 47 3.86 35.06 -68.28
CA ASN A 47 3.20 34.90 -66.99
C ASN A 47 1.97 34.01 -67.15
N ALA A 48 2.14 32.72 -66.87
CA ALA A 48 1.11 31.72 -66.97
C ALA A 48 0.57 31.46 -65.57
N ALA A 49 -0.73 31.70 -65.37
CA ALA A 49 -1.47 31.03 -64.30
C ALA A 49 -1.41 29.52 -64.59
N CYS A 50 -0.42 28.85 -63.99
CA CYS A 50 -0.17 27.42 -64.09
C CYS A 50 -0.93 26.75 -62.93
N ASP A 51 -0.22 26.12 -62.02
CA ASP A 51 -0.78 25.63 -60.75
C ASP A 51 -0.72 26.73 -59.69
N VAL A 52 -1.86 27.02 -59.05
CA VAL A 52 -1.99 28.02 -57.98
C VAL A 52 -1.37 27.57 -56.66
N TRP A 53 -1.14 26.27 -56.47
CA TRP A 53 -0.48 25.72 -55.29
C TRP A 53 1.04 25.71 -55.37
N LYS A 54 1.58 26.05 -56.54
CA LYS A 54 3.01 26.01 -56.77
C LYS A 54 3.69 27.25 -56.20
N GLU A 55 4.43 27.05 -55.12
CA GLU A 55 5.29 28.07 -54.54
C GLU A 55 6.63 28.19 -55.29
N GLY A 56 7.39 29.25 -54.96
CA GLY A 56 8.77 29.38 -55.40
C GLY A 56 9.64 28.26 -54.79
N GLU A 57 10.31 27.50 -55.65
CA GLU A 57 11.15 26.39 -55.22
C GLU A 57 12.46 26.91 -54.58
N THR A 58 12.73 26.44 -53.36
CA THR A 58 13.98 26.72 -52.64
C THR A 58 15.00 25.59 -52.80
N GLU A 59 16.26 25.84 -52.45
CA GLU A 59 17.29 24.79 -52.42
C GLU A 59 16.91 23.63 -51.49
N TRP A 60 16.37 23.94 -50.30
CA TRP A 60 15.86 22.95 -49.35
C TRP A 60 14.75 22.10 -49.97
N HIS A 61 13.77 22.74 -50.61
CA HIS A 61 12.63 22.07 -51.25
C HIS A 61 13.09 21.10 -52.34
N ARG A 62 14.02 21.55 -53.18
CA ARG A 62 14.60 20.73 -54.25
C ARG A 62 15.45 19.58 -53.71
N ALA A 63 16.29 19.85 -52.71
CA ALA A 63 17.11 18.82 -52.09
C ALA A 63 16.24 17.69 -51.51
N TRP A 64 15.06 18.04 -50.97
CA TRP A 64 14.08 17.07 -50.51
C TRP A 64 13.45 16.25 -51.64
N LYS A 65 13.04 16.88 -52.75
CA LYS A 65 12.52 16.14 -53.92
C LYS A 65 13.54 15.17 -54.52
N ASN A 66 14.81 15.60 -54.58
CA ASN A 66 15.91 14.82 -55.14
C ASN A 66 16.29 13.58 -54.32
N LYS A 67 15.71 13.39 -53.13
CA LYS A 67 15.85 12.16 -52.32
C LYS A 67 14.87 11.06 -52.74
N PHE A 68 14.08 11.28 -53.78
CA PHE A 68 13.13 10.32 -54.30
C PHE A 68 13.37 10.07 -55.79
N PRO A 69 12.95 8.92 -56.35
CA PRO A 69 13.12 8.59 -57.75
C PRO A 69 12.55 9.67 -58.69
N PHE A 70 13.25 9.89 -59.80
CA PHE A 70 12.92 10.93 -60.78
C PHE A 70 11.46 10.90 -61.24
N ASP A 71 10.90 9.71 -61.45
CA ASP A 71 9.54 9.54 -61.95
C ASP A 71 8.46 9.96 -60.94
N TRP A 72 8.78 9.97 -59.64
CA TRP A 72 7.82 10.31 -58.58
C TRP A 72 7.69 11.81 -58.34
N GLN A 73 8.73 12.58 -58.69
CA GLN A 73 8.83 14.01 -58.39
C GLN A 73 7.90 14.87 -59.27
N GLU A 74 7.27 15.92 -58.75
CA GLU A 74 6.39 16.83 -59.52
C GLU A 74 5.33 16.10 -60.38
N THR A 75 4.64 15.12 -59.80
CA THR A 75 3.63 14.32 -60.51
C THR A 75 2.29 15.05 -60.56
N ILE A 76 1.65 15.09 -61.74
CA ILE A 76 0.34 15.73 -61.92
C ILE A 76 -0.74 14.75 -61.47
N ILE A 77 -1.56 15.18 -60.51
CA ILE A 77 -2.72 14.44 -60.02
C ILE A 77 -3.98 15.18 -60.48
N GLU A 78 -4.92 14.45 -61.08
CA GLU A 78 -6.19 14.97 -61.56
C GLU A 78 -7.34 14.23 -60.89
N LYS A 79 -8.26 14.97 -60.26
CA LYS A 79 -9.45 14.47 -59.57
C LYS A 79 -10.60 15.45 -59.75
N ASN A 80 -11.80 14.96 -60.05
CA ASN A 80 -13.03 15.78 -60.13
C ASN A 80 -12.90 17.05 -61.01
N SER A 81 -12.15 16.96 -62.12
CA SER A 81 -11.83 18.09 -63.03
C SER A 81 -10.90 19.17 -62.45
N GLU A 82 -10.36 18.95 -61.26
CA GLU A 82 -9.26 19.73 -60.67
C GLU A 82 -7.94 18.98 -60.87
N LYS A 83 -6.86 19.71 -61.11
CA LYS A 83 -5.52 19.12 -61.25
C LYS A 83 -4.51 19.94 -60.47
N HIS A 84 -3.59 19.26 -59.80
CA HIS A 84 -2.49 19.86 -59.05
C HIS A 84 -1.20 19.04 -59.19
N ILE A 85 -0.06 19.69 -58.96
CA ILE A 85 1.25 19.05 -59.00
C ILE A 85 1.64 18.64 -57.58
N ALA A 86 1.75 17.34 -57.33
CA ALA A 86 2.30 16.79 -56.10
C ALA A 86 3.83 16.86 -56.13
N ASP A 87 4.45 17.28 -55.03
CA ASP A 87 5.91 17.34 -54.95
C ASP A 87 6.55 15.95 -55.13
N ILE A 88 6.03 14.93 -54.43
CA ILE A 88 6.35 13.52 -54.62
C ILE A 88 5.05 12.71 -54.63
N PHE A 89 4.92 11.78 -55.58
CA PHE A 89 3.86 10.78 -55.59
C PHE A 89 4.44 9.38 -55.66
N THR A 90 4.26 8.62 -54.58
CA THR A 90 4.80 7.26 -54.46
C THR A 90 3.93 6.22 -55.19
N PRO A 91 4.48 5.06 -55.58
CA PRO A 91 3.72 3.97 -56.22
C PRO A 91 2.56 3.44 -55.35
N ASN A 92 2.68 3.58 -54.03
CA ASN A 92 1.65 3.19 -53.07
C ASN A 92 0.54 4.24 -52.91
N GLY A 93 0.55 5.29 -53.74
CA GLY A 93 -0.49 6.32 -53.77
C GLY A 93 -0.39 7.34 -52.64
N ILE A 94 0.77 7.48 -51.99
CA ILE A 94 1.04 8.50 -50.97
C ILE A 94 1.67 9.72 -51.64
N VAL A 95 1.11 10.89 -51.36
CA VAL A 95 1.67 12.20 -51.72
C VAL A 95 2.56 12.71 -50.58
N ILE A 96 3.75 13.22 -50.88
CA ILE A 96 4.59 13.92 -49.88
C ILE A 96 4.77 15.36 -50.38
N GLU A 97 4.27 16.31 -49.59
CA GLU A 97 4.37 17.75 -49.87
C GLU A 97 5.42 18.39 -48.96
N PHE A 98 6.29 19.20 -49.56
CA PHE A 98 7.35 19.89 -48.84
C PHE A 98 6.99 21.36 -48.67
N GLN A 99 6.87 21.83 -47.42
CA GLN A 99 6.48 23.20 -47.14
C GLN A 99 7.62 24.00 -46.49
N ASN A 100 8.09 25.02 -47.20
CA ASN A 100 9.12 25.92 -46.70
C ASN A 100 8.55 27.25 -46.17
N SER A 101 7.50 27.77 -46.80
CA SER A 101 6.92 29.08 -46.51
C SER A 101 5.72 28.99 -45.56
N THR A 102 5.23 30.14 -45.09
CA THR A 102 3.96 30.20 -44.35
C THR A 102 2.79 29.85 -45.27
N ILE A 103 1.95 28.91 -44.84
CA ILE A 103 0.72 28.49 -45.52
C ILE A 103 -0.48 28.74 -44.59
N SER A 104 -1.65 29.09 -45.16
CA SER A 104 -2.87 29.26 -44.38
C SER A 104 -3.51 27.90 -44.03
N SER A 105 -4.30 27.87 -42.96
CA SER A 105 -5.08 26.68 -42.60
C SER A 105 -6.07 26.27 -43.68
N SER A 106 -6.63 27.22 -44.43
CA SER A 106 -7.55 26.94 -45.54
C SER A 106 -6.84 26.18 -46.67
N THR A 107 -5.64 26.60 -47.07
CA THR A 107 -4.88 25.92 -48.13
C THR A 107 -4.39 24.55 -47.68
N ILE A 108 -4.03 24.38 -46.40
CA ILE A 108 -3.74 23.05 -45.85
C ILE A 108 -4.96 22.13 -46.01
N ALA A 109 -6.14 22.57 -45.56
CA ALA A 109 -7.36 21.77 -45.63
C ALA A 109 -7.77 21.45 -47.07
N GLU A 110 -7.62 22.39 -48.00
CA GLU A 110 -7.87 22.19 -49.44
C GLU A 110 -6.95 21.11 -50.02
N ARG A 111 -5.64 21.19 -49.74
CA ARG A 111 -4.65 20.20 -50.20
C ARG A 111 -4.88 18.82 -49.61
N GLU A 112 -5.15 18.75 -48.31
CA GLU A 112 -5.45 17.48 -47.62
C GLU A 112 -6.72 16.83 -48.16
N LYS A 113 -7.75 17.62 -48.45
CA LYS A 113 -8.98 17.14 -49.07
C LYS A 113 -8.75 16.63 -50.50
N PHE A 114 -7.90 17.31 -51.28
CA PHE A 114 -7.63 16.93 -52.66
C PHE A 114 -6.73 15.68 -52.74
N TYR A 115 -5.60 15.66 -52.04
CA TYR A 115 -4.65 14.54 -52.11
C TYR A 115 -5.09 13.33 -51.28
N GLU A 116 -5.85 13.54 -50.19
CA GLU A 116 -6.31 12.53 -49.23
C GLU A 116 -5.15 11.82 -48.51
N LYS A 117 -4.48 10.89 -49.18
CA LYS A 117 -3.32 10.15 -48.65
C LYS A 117 -2.06 10.98 -48.82
N MET A 118 -1.83 11.92 -47.90
CA MET A 118 -0.66 12.79 -47.98
C MET A 118 0.14 12.90 -46.67
N ILE A 119 1.37 13.36 -46.79
CA ILE A 119 2.30 13.66 -45.69
C ILE A 119 2.87 15.06 -45.91
N TRP A 120 2.98 15.83 -44.83
CA TRP A 120 3.70 17.10 -44.81
C TRP A 120 5.12 16.92 -44.28
N VAL A 121 6.10 17.43 -45.02
CA VAL A 121 7.47 17.64 -44.53
C VAL A 121 7.73 19.14 -44.55
N ILE A 122 7.96 19.74 -43.39
CA ILE A 122 8.02 21.18 -43.21
C ILE A 122 9.45 21.58 -42.88
N ASN A 123 9.96 22.62 -43.53
CA ASN A 123 11.26 23.20 -43.18
C ASN A 123 11.15 23.93 -41.83
N ALA A 124 11.56 23.26 -40.76
CA ALA A 124 11.59 23.83 -39.42
C ALA A 124 12.93 24.47 -39.06
N GLN A 125 13.95 24.37 -39.93
CA GLN A 125 15.30 24.91 -39.65
C GLN A 125 15.27 26.40 -39.29
N THR A 126 14.40 27.16 -39.96
CA THR A 126 14.24 28.61 -39.75
C THR A 126 13.57 28.99 -38.43
N PHE A 127 12.91 28.04 -37.76
CA PHE A 127 12.22 28.27 -36.49
C PHE A 127 12.47 27.17 -35.46
N LYS A 128 13.55 26.41 -35.58
CA LYS A 128 13.88 25.31 -34.66
C LYS A 128 13.99 25.79 -33.21
N ASP A 129 14.49 27.01 -32.99
CA ASP A 129 14.63 27.60 -31.65
C ASP A 129 13.27 27.96 -31.01
N ASN A 130 12.19 27.91 -31.79
CA ASN A 130 10.81 28.05 -31.34
C ASN A 130 10.22 26.72 -30.86
N LEU A 131 10.88 25.59 -31.16
CA LEU A 131 10.50 24.23 -30.78
C LEU A 131 11.33 23.81 -29.58
N ILE A 132 10.68 23.58 -28.45
CA ILE A 132 11.31 23.04 -27.24
C ILE A 132 10.85 21.59 -27.09
N THR A 133 11.80 20.67 -27.00
CA THR A 133 11.51 19.26 -26.76
C THR A 133 12.07 18.82 -25.42
N GLU A 134 11.22 18.27 -24.55
CA GLU A 134 11.61 17.78 -23.22
C GLU A 134 11.24 16.31 -23.05
N ASN A 135 12.17 15.53 -22.50
CA ASN A 135 11.88 14.19 -22.01
C ASN A 135 11.45 14.30 -20.54
N LYS A 136 10.14 14.29 -20.31
CA LYS A 136 9.56 14.33 -18.96
C LYS A 136 9.26 12.96 -18.39
N SER A 137 9.49 11.90 -19.16
CA SER A 137 9.04 10.55 -18.80
C SER A 137 9.73 10.07 -17.52
N ASP A 138 11.03 10.36 -17.35
CA ASP A 138 11.77 9.97 -16.15
C ASP A 138 11.33 10.75 -14.90
N GLU A 139 11.08 12.06 -15.03
CA GLU A 139 10.57 12.89 -13.93
C GLU A 139 9.16 12.44 -13.51
N GLN A 140 8.28 12.18 -14.49
CA GLN A 140 6.93 11.67 -14.24
C GLN A 140 6.95 10.29 -13.57
N LEU A 141 7.84 9.38 -14.01
CA LEU A 141 8.01 8.07 -13.39
C LEU A 141 8.43 8.19 -11.92
N ALA A 142 9.39 9.06 -11.61
CA ALA A 142 9.84 9.28 -10.25
C ALA A 142 8.73 9.88 -9.36
N GLU A 143 7.92 10.81 -9.90
CA GLU A 143 6.80 11.41 -9.18
C GLU A 143 5.72 10.38 -8.82
N ILE A 144 5.31 9.53 -9.79
CA ILE A 144 4.28 8.51 -9.52
C ILE A 144 4.78 7.43 -8.57
N GLU A 145 6.07 7.08 -8.63
CA GLU A 145 6.70 6.10 -7.73
C GLU A 145 6.73 6.64 -6.30
N LEU A 146 7.13 7.90 -6.10
CA LEU A 146 7.11 8.54 -4.79
C LEU A 146 5.70 8.61 -4.21
N ARG A 147 4.70 8.95 -5.04
CA ARG A 147 3.29 8.97 -4.64
C ARG A 147 2.79 7.59 -4.23
N TYR A 148 3.06 6.56 -5.04
CA TYR A 148 2.72 5.17 -4.75
C TYR A 148 3.30 4.71 -3.41
N LEU A 149 4.60 4.93 -3.18
CA LEU A 149 5.28 4.55 -1.94
C LEU A 149 4.69 5.26 -0.72
N THR A 150 4.35 6.54 -0.86
CA THR A 150 3.74 7.34 0.21
C THR A 150 2.36 6.80 0.58
N GLN A 151 1.50 6.56 -0.41
CA GLN A 151 0.16 6.02 -0.20
C GLN A 151 0.20 4.61 0.40
N ARG A 152 1.07 3.74 -0.13
CA ARG A 152 1.29 2.38 0.40
C ARG A 152 1.71 2.40 1.87
N SER A 153 2.61 3.31 2.24
CA SER A 153 3.05 3.51 3.63
C SER A 153 1.90 3.96 4.54
N GLN A 154 1.07 4.90 4.09
CA GLN A 154 -0.11 5.37 4.85
C GLN A 154 -1.13 4.25 5.06
N LEU A 155 -1.43 3.49 4.01
CA LEU A 155 -2.32 2.33 4.05
C LEU A 155 -1.87 1.27 5.05
N SER A 156 -0.57 0.97 5.08
CA SER A 156 -0.01 -0.02 6.03
C SER A 156 -0.18 0.37 7.51
N LYS A 157 -0.42 1.66 7.79
CA LYS A 157 -0.60 2.20 9.15
C LYS A 157 -2.07 2.34 9.56
N HIS A 158 -3.00 2.01 8.66
CA HIS A 158 -4.43 2.21 8.86
C HIS A 158 -4.93 1.53 10.14
N ASN A 159 -5.63 2.31 10.98
CA ASN A 159 -6.32 1.88 12.20
C ASN A 159 -5.45 1.10 13.23
N SER A 160 -4.16 1.42 13.30
CA SER A 160 -3.27 0.94 14.36
C SER A 160 -3.72 1.35 15.77
N VAL A 161 -4.39 2.49 15.92
CA VAL A 161 -4.85 3.03 17.21
C VAL A 161 -5.99 2.20 17.81
N GLY A 162 -6.98 1.79 17.00
CA GLY A 162 -8.10 0.95 17.48
C GLY A 162 -7.61 -0.38 18.03
N LEU A 163 -6.73 -1.07 17.29
CA LEU A 163 -6.10 -2.31 17.74
C LEU A 163 -5.25 -2.13 19.00
N GLN A 164 -4.53 -1.01 19.13
CA GLN A 164 -3.76 -0.69 20.33
C GLN A 164 -4.66 -0.50 21.55
N ASN A 165 -5.82 0.14 21.41
CA ASN A 165 -6.74 0.37 22.51
C ASN A 165 -7.37 -0.94 23.00
N ILE A 166 -7.84 -1.80 22.09
CA ILE A 166 -8.38 -3.13 22.45
C ILE A 166 -7.31 -3.99 23.12
N LYS A 167 -6.07 -3.96 22.62
CA LYS A 167 -4.95 -4.68 23.24
C LYS A 167 -4.57 -4.16 24.63
N LYS A 168 -4.67 -2.84 24.85
CA LYS A 168 -4.50 -2.26 26.19
C LYS A 168 -5.60 -2.74 27.13
N LYS A 169 -6.86 -2.76 26.70
CA LYS A 169 -8.00 -3.30 27.47
C LYS A 169 -7.78 -4.77 27.83
N GLN A 170 -7.36 -5.59 26.86
CA GLN A 170 -7.02 -7.01 27.07
C GLN A 170 -5.95 -7.21 28.15
N THR A 171 -4.89 -6.39 28.11
CA THR A 171 -3.79 -6.46 29.08
C THR A 171 -4.25 -6.09 30.49
N ALA A 172 -5.11 -5.07 30.61
CA ALA A 172 -5.71 -4.67 31.88
C ALA A 172 -6.61 -5.77 32.46
N LEU A 173 -7.51 -6.33 31.64
CA LEU A 173 -8.39 -7.44 32.04
C LEU A 173 -7.59 -8.67 32.47
N THR A 174 -6.55 -9.04 31.72
CA THR A 174 -5.68 -10.18 32.06
C THR A 174 -5.00 -9.98 33.41
N SER A 175 -4.52 -8.77 33.68
CA SER A 175 -3.87 -8.44 34.96
C SER A 175 -4.86 -8.46 36.12
N GLU A 176 -6.08 -7.98 35.91
CA GLU A 176 -7.14 -8.01 36.91
C GLU A 176 -7.58 -9.44 37.22
N ILE A 177 -7.83 -10.27 36.19
CA ILE A 177 -8.16 -11.69 36.35
C ILE A 177 -7.07 -12.39 37.17
N GLN A 178 -5.80 -12.18 36.82
CA GLN A 178 -4.67 -12.79 37.53
C GLN A 178 -4.65 -12.39 39.00
N SER A 179 -4.81 -11.09 39.31
CA SER A 179 -4.88 -10.59 40.69
C SER A 179 -6.00 -11.27 41.47
N ARG A 180 -7.21 -11.37 40.91
CA ARG A 180 -8.34 -12.01 41.59
C ARG A 180 -8.15 -13.52 41.75
N GLU A 181 -7.50 -14.18 40.81
CA GLU A 181 -7.14 -15.58 40.93
C GLU A 181 -6.09 -15.82 42.02
N ASP A 182 -5.16 -14.89 42.21
CA ASP A 182 -4.22 -14.90 43.33
C ASP A 182 -4.94 -14.75 44.67
N ASP A 183 -5.87 -13.78 44.78
CA ASP A 183 -6.71 -13.60 45.98
C ASP A 183 -7.56 -14.85 46.27
N LEU A 184 -8.17 -15.43 45.24
CA LEU A 184 -8.94 -16.66 45.35
C LEU A 184 -8.08 -17.82 45.87
N ARG A 185 -6.88 -18.01 45.32
CA ARG A 185 -5.95 -19.05 45.78
C ARG A 185 -5.55 -18.84 47.25
N ALA A 186 -5.32 -17.60 47.66
CA ALA A 186 -4.99 -17.28 49.04
C ALA A 186 -6.13 -17.66 50.00
N LEU A 187 -7.37 -17.26 49.68
CA LEU A 187 -8.54 -17.59 50.51
C LEU A 187 -8.85 -19.09 50.52
N GLU A 188 -8.80 -19.77 49.36
CA GLU A 188 -8.99 -21.22 49.28
C GLU A 188 -7.95 -21.98 50.09
N SER A 189 -6.69 -21.52 50.12
CA SER A 189 -5.65 -22.18 50.91
C SER A 189 -5.93 -22.18 52.41
N VAL A 190 -6.58 -21.13 52.92
CA VAL A 190 -6.91 -20.99 54.34
C VAL A 190 -8.18 -21.79 54.69
N THR A 191 -9.20 -21.76 53.85
CA THR A 191 -10.43 -22.55 54.08
C THR A 191 -10.22 -24.04 53.91
N ASP A 192 -9.26 -24.45 53.06
CA ASP A 192 -8.90 -25.84 52.85
C ASP A 192 -8.35 -26.53 54.09
N LEU A 193 -7.79 -25.77 55.04
CA LEU A 193 -7.35 -26.29 56.36
C LEU A 193 -8.52 -26.92 57.14
N PHE A 194 -9.76 -26.48 56.88
CA PHE A 194 -10.96 -26.98 57.54
C PHE A 194 -11.63 -28.15 56.80
N LYS A 195 -11.10 -28.59 55.64
CA LYS A 195 -11.66 -29.72 54.87
C LYS A 195 -11.72 -31.01 55.69
N SER A 196 -10.66 -31.35 56.44
CA SER A 196 -10.61 -32.54 57.30
C SER A 196 -11.60 -32.48 58.47
N TYR A 197 -12.13 -31.30 58.77
CA TYR A 197 -13.09 -31.03 59.83
C TYR A 197 -14.51 -30.80 59.28
N ASN A 198 -14.81 -31.34 58.10
CA ASN A 198 -16.09 -31.20 57.41
C ASN A 198 -16.54 -29.74 57.18
N LYS A 199 -15.59 -28.80 57.14
CA LYS A 199 -15.88 -27.35 57.06
C LYS A 199 -16.89 -26.90 58.12
N ASN A 200 -16.73 -27.41 59.35
CA ASN A 200 -17.68 -27.18 60.42
C ASN A 200 -16.96 -26.80 61.71
N ALA A 201 -17.28 -25.63 62.26
CA ALA A 201 -16.64 -25.07 63.44
C ALA A 201 -16.79 -25.98 64.68
N GLU A 202 -17.95 -26.62 64.84
CA GLU A 202 -18.21 -27.56 65.95
C GLU A 202 -17.27 -28.77 65.84
N THR A 203 -17.22 -29.38 64.65
CA THR A 203 -16.39 -30.56 64.37
C THR A 203 -14.91 -30.24 64.53
N PHE A 204 -14.48 -29.05 64.11
CA PHE A 204 -13.13 -28.55 64.35
C PHE A 204 -12.80 -28.46 65.84
N ALA A 205 -13.62 -27.73 66.61
CA ALA A 205 -13.36 -27.51 68.03
C ALA A 205 -13.33 -28.82 68.82
N GLU A 206 -14.24 -29.75 68.54
CA GLU A 206 -14.27 -31.07 69.18
C GLU A 206 -13.00 -31.87 68.87
N GLN A 207 -12.60 -31.94 67.61
CA GLN A 207 -11.40 -32.70 67.22
C GLN A 207 -10.12 -32.09 67.80
N ILE A 208 -9.99 -30.76 67.85
CA ILE A 208 -8.84 -30.10 68.47
C ILE A 208 -8.76 -30.40 69.97
N ILE A 209 -9.89 -30.34 70.68
CA ILE A 209 -9.93 -30.70 72.12
C ILE A 209 -9.53 -32.16 72.31
N ILE A 210 -10.02 -33.09 71.47
CA ILE A 210 -9.63 -34.50 71.52
C ILE A 210 -8.13 -34.67 71.31
N ILE A 211 -7.54 -33.98 70.33
CA ILE A 211 -6.09 -34.01 70.05
C ILE A 211 -5.32 -33.50 71.27
N TRP A 212 -5.71 -32.36 71.84
CA TRP A 212 -5.06 -31.79 73.03
C TRP A 212 -5.15 -32.67 74.27
N GLN A 213 -6.21 -33.46 74.41
CA GLN A 213 -6.36 -34.39 75.52
C GLN A 213 -5.60 -35.71 75.33
N SER A 214 -5.15 -36.00 74.11
CA SER A 214 -4.40 -37.22 73.81
C SER A 214 -2.94 -37.12 74.26
N GLU A 215 -2.27 -38.27 74.46
CA GLU A 215 -0.83 -38.31 74.75
C GLU A 215 0.03 -37.91 73.53
N ASN A 216 -0.59 -37.76 72.35
CA ASN A 216 0.04 -37.33 71.11
C ASN A 216 -0.50 -35.96 70.68
N LEU A 217 0.08 -34.90 71.25
CA LEU A 217 -0.26 -33.50 71.00
C LEU A 217 0.08 -33.00 69.58
N PHE A 218 0.22 -33.90 68.60
CA PHE A 218 0.55 -33.51 67.23
C PHE A 218 -0.67 -32.85 66.58
N VAL A 219 -0.60 -31.52 66.47
CA VAL A 219 -1.51 -30.72 65.64
C VAL A 219 -0.79 -30.42 64.33
N ASP A 220 -1.51 -30.45 63.21
CA ASP A 220 -0.96 -30.06 61.91
C ASP A 220 -0.31 -28.67 62.02
N SER A 221 0.92 -28.54 61.52
CA SER A 221 1.67 -27.29 61.55
C SER A 221 0.92 -26.10 60.93
N SER A 222 0.05 -26.36 59.95
CA SER A 222 -0.76 -25.35 59.27
C SER A 222 -1.90 -24.78 60.13
N LEU A 223 -2.28 -25.48 61.21
CA LEU A 223 -3.32 -25.03 62.14
C LEU A 223 -2.74 -24.27 63.34
N ILE A 224 -1.42 -24.25 63.52
CA ILE A 224 -0.77 -23.68 64.72
C ILE A 224 -1.17 -22.22 64.94
N ASP A 225 -1.24 -21.43 63.86
CA ASP A 225 -1.60 -20.01 63.93
C ASP A 225 -3.06 -19.83 64.36
N ILE A 226 -3.96 -20.68 63.86
CA ILE A 226 -5.39 -20.70 64.19
C ILE A 226 -5.59 -21.10 65.65
N ILE A 227 -4.96 -22.20 66.08
CA ILE A 227 -5.14 -22.71 67.43
C ILE A 227 -4.35 -21.92 68.49
N SER A 228 -3.48 -21.01 68.08
CA SER A 228 -2.71 -20.12 68.96
C SER A 228 -3.21 -18.67 68.93
N HIS A 229 -4.39 -18.46 68.35
CA HIS A 229 -5.03 -17.17 68.29
C HIS A 229 -5.28 -16.59 69.69
N ASP A 230 -5.07 -15.28 69.85
CA ASP A 230 -5.25 -14.56 71.13
C ASP A 230 -6.71 -14.61 71.63
N ALA A 231 -7.65 -14.94 70.73
CA ALA A 231 -9.06 -15.16 71.05
C ALA A 231 -9.36 -16.51 71.73
N ILE A 232 -8.34 -17.29 72.10
CA ILE A 232 -8.48 -18.53 72.89
C ILE A 232 -7.79 -18.37 74.26
N PRO A 233 -8.23 -17.43 75.12
CA PRO A 233 -7.58 -17.14 76.39
C PRO A 233 -7.57 -18.34 77.34
N THR A 234 -8.54 -19.25 77.24
CA THR A 234 -8.62 -20.43 78.11
C THR A 234 -7.58 -21.49 77.79
N LYS A 235 -6.96 -21.44 76.58
CA LYS A 235 -5.95 -22.39 76.11
C LYS A 235 -4.83 -22.58 77.12
N LYS A 236 -4.26 -21.48 77.65
CA LYS A 236 -3.12 -21.55 78.58
C LYS A 236 -3.47 -22.30 79.87
N THR A 237 -4.65 -22.02 80.42
CA THR A 237 -5.16 -22.69 81.62
C THR A 237 -5.45 -24.16 81.33
N PHE A 238 -6.01 -24.46 80.16
CA PHE A 238 -6.30 -25.82 79.72
C PHE A 238 -5.02 -26.67 79.60
N PHE A 239 -3.97 -26.15 78.96
CA PHE A 239 -2.67 -26.82 78.86
C PHE A 239 -1.95 -26.96 80.21
N ARG A 240 -2.10 -25.99 81.12
CA ARG A 240 -1.59 -26.12 82.49
C ARG A 240 -2.23 -27.32 83.18
N LEU A 241 -3.56 -27.42 83.16
CA LEU A 241 -4.30 -28.53 83.79
C LEU A 241 -3.94 -29.89 83.17
N LEU A 242 -3.76 -29.98 81.85
CA LEU A 242 -3.26 -31.19 81.19
C LEU A 242 -1.84 -31.56 81.66
N GLY A 243 -0.96 -30.57 81.82
CA GLY A 243 0.38 -30.76 82.38
C GLY A 243 0.34 -31.26 83.83
N ASP A 244 -0.55 -30.70 84.64
CA ASP A 244 -0.78 -31.08 86.04
C ASP A 244 -1.30 -32.54 86.10
N LEU A 245 -2.26 -32.91 85.25
CA LEU A 245 -2.78 -34.26 85.10
C LEU A 245 -1.70 -35.28 84.70
N LYS A 246 -0.77 -34.89 83.83
CA LYS A 246 0.36 -35.73 83.40
C LYS A 246 1.35 -35.96 84.55
N ARG A 247 1.65 -34.91 85.33
CA ARG A 247 2.50 -35.04 86.54
C ARG A 247 1.83 -35.93 87.58
N ASN A 248 0.55 -35.69 87.87
CA ASN A 248 -0.24 -36.52 88.76
C ASN A 248 -0.25 -38.00 88.31
N LYS A 249 -0.42 -38.29 87.02
CA LYS A 249 -0.32 -39.66 86.46
C LYS A 249 1.06 -40.31 86.73
N HIS A 250 2.14 -39.54 86.62
CA HIS A 250 3.48 -40.04 86.91
C HIS A 250 3.65 -40.39 88.40
N PHE A 251 3.22 -39.51 89.30
CA PHE A 251 3.28 -39.77 90.74
C PHE A 251 2.39 -40.95 91.15
N LEU A 252 1.18 -41.08 90.60
CA LEU A 252 0.31 -42.24 90.80
C LEU A 252 0.97 -43.55 90.33
N GLY A 253 1.74 -43.52 89.25
CA GLY A 253 2.49 -44.69 88.76
C GLY A 253 3.69 -45.07 89.64
N ALA A 254 4.22 -44.13 90.41
CA ALA A 254 5.36 -44.32 91.32
C ALA A 254 4.96 -44.59 92.79
N ALA A 255 3.69 -44.32 93.15
CA ALA A 255 3.19 -44.42 94.52
C ALA A 255 3.05 -45.87 95.03
N ILE A 256 3.24 -46.05 96.34
CA ILE A 256 3.06 -47.33 97.03
C ILE A 256 1.56 -47.61 97.21
N LYS A 257 1.10 -48.83 96.90
CA LYS A 257 -0.32 -49.21 97.07
C LYS A 257 -0.79 -49.05 98.51
N ASN A 258 -1.99 -48.47 98.68
CA ASN A 258 -2.69 -48.26 99.95
C ASN A 258 -1.99 -47.29 100.93
N SER A 259 -1.25 -46.29 100.42
CA SER A 259 -0.73 -45.18 101.23
C SER A 259 -1.70 -44.00 101.26
N ILE A 260 -1.63 -43.15 102.29
CA ILE A 260 -2.38 -41.88 102.35
C ILE A 260 -2.03 -40.99 101.14
N GLU A 261 -0.77 -41.03 100.70
CA GLU A 261 -0.27 -40.32 99.52
C GLU A 261 -0.99 -40.71 98.22
N ILE A 262 -1.37 -42.00 98.04
CA ILE A 262 -2.11 -42.41 96.84
C ILE A 262 -3.55 -41.88 96.84
N GLU A 263 -4.18 -41.78 98.01
CA GLU A 263 -5.53 -41.23 98.17
C GLU A 263 -5.55 -39.72 97.88
N GLU A 264 -4.57 -38.99 98.40
CA GLU A 264 -4.37 -37.55 98.11
C GLU A 264 -4.15 -37.29 96.61
N LEU A 265 -3.33 -38.12 95.95
CA LEU A 265 -3.11 -38.02 94.49
C LEU A 265 -4.38 -38.34 93.69
N TYR A 266 -5.25 -39.24 94.14
CA TYR A 266 -6.54 -39.49 93.48
C TYR A 266 -7.54 -38.35 93.69
N MET A 267 -7.53 -37.70 94.87
CA MET A 267 -8.34 -36.50 95.10
C MET A 267 -7.89 -35.34 94.20
N GLU A 268 -6.58 -35.05 94.16
CA GLU A 268 -5.99 -34.05 93.26
C GLU A 268 -6.35 -34.35 91.80
N ARG A 269 -6.27 -35.63 91.38
CA ARG A 269 -6.66 -36.05 90.03
C ARG A 269 -8.12 -35.70 89.72
N ASN A 270 -9.03 -35.97 90.65
CA ASN A 270 -10.46 -35.72 90.46
C ASN A 270 -10.76 -34.22 90.39
N GLU A 271 -10.07 -33.41 91.19
CA GLU A 271 -10.16 -31.94 91.12
C GLU A 271 -9.67 -31.42 89.77
N ILE A 272 -8.49 -31.86 89.30
CA ILE A 272 -7.95 -31.49 87.99
C ILE A 272 -8.91 -31.89 86.86
N LEU A 273 -9.48 -33.10 86.91
CA LEU A 273 -10.44 -33.57 85.91
C LEU A 273 -11.75 -32.76 85.93
N SER A 274 -12.24 -32.39 87.11
CA SER A 274 -13.43 -31.54 87.27
C SER A 274 -13.20 -30.13 86.72
N GLU A 275 -12.07 -29.51 87.04
CA GLU A 275 -11.68 -28.20 86.48
C GLU A 275 -11.56 -28.24 84.96
N LEU A 276 -10.98 -29.31 84.43
CA LEU A 276 -10.83 -29.49 82.99
C LEU A 276 -12.18 -29.67 82.28
N GLU A 277 -13.11 -30.42 82.89
CA GLU A 277 -14.47 -30.59 82.37
C GLU A 277 -15.26 -29.27 82.39
N ASN A 278 -15.10 -28.46 83.43
CA ASN A 278 -15.73 -27.14 83.52
C ASN A 278 -15.16 -26.14 82.50
N LEU A 279 -13.90 -26.29 82.10
CA LEU A 279 -13.23 -25.39 81.15
C LEU A 279 -13.52 -25.76 79.68
N LYS A 280 -13.83 -27.04 79.39
CA LYS A 280 -14.10 -27.53 78.03
C LYS A 280 -15.14 -26.72 77.24
N PRO A 281 -16.31 -26.35 77.78
CA PRO A 281 -17.30 -25.59 77.02
C PRO A 281 -16.77 -24.22 76.57
N ALA A 282 -16.00 -23.53 77.42
CA ALA A 282 -15.41 -22.24 77.08
C ALA A 282 -14.34 -22.38 75.99
N VAL A 283 -13.42 -23.35 76.13
CA VAL A 283 -12.41 -23.66 75.10
C VAL A 283 -13.06 -24.01 73.76
N LYS A 284 -14.17 -24.77 73.80
CA LYS A 284 -14.91 -25.20 72.61
C LYS A 284 -15.54 -24.02 71.88
N GLU A 285 -16.20 -23.09 72.58
CA GLU A 285 -16.78 -21.90 71.96
C GLU A 285 -15.70 -20.94 71.43
N GLU A 286 -14.57 -20.80 72.12
CA GLU A 286 -13.42 -20.00 71.62
C GLU A 286 -12.84 -20.59 70.32
N LEU A 287 -12.64 -21.92 70.27
CA LEU A 287 -12.20 -22.60 69.06
C LEU A 287 -13.21 -22.51 67.92
N LYS A 288 -14.51 -22.58 68.23
CA LYS A 288 -15.58 -22.38 67.23
C LYS A 288 -15.58 -20.97 66.68
N TYR A 289 -15.42 -19.97 67.54
CA TYR A 289 -15.36 -18.57 67.14
C TYR A 289 -14.20 -18.35 66.15
N VAL A 290 -12.99 -18.78 66.52
CA VAL A 290 -11.83 -18.65 65.62
C VAL A 290 -12.04 -19.42 64.31
N ALA A 291 -12.61 -20.64 64.36
CA ALA A 291 -12.91 -21.40 63.14
C ALA A 291 -13.97 -20.72 62.25
N SER A 292 -14.96 -20.04 62.84
CA SER A 292 -16.02 -19.37 62.09
C SER A 292 -15.49 -18.20 61.25
N GLU A 293 -14.48 -17.46 61.73
CA GLU A 293 -13.85 -16.37 60.97
C GLU A 293 -13.26 -16.85 59.63
N TYR A 294 -12.84 -18.12 59.57
CA TYR A 294 -12.34 -18.73 58.34
C TYR A 294 -13.43 -19.41 57.51
N LEU A 295 -14.47 -19.97 58.13
CA LEU A 295 -15.57 -20.62 57.41
C LEU A 295 -16.51 -19.63 56.72
N ASP A 296 -16.63 -18.41 57.27
CA ASP A 296 -17.43 -17.33 56.66
C ASP A 296 -16.83 -16.82 55.34
N LEU A 297 -15.55 -17.12 55.06
CA LEU A 297 -14.87 -16.79 53.80
C LEU A 297 -15.40 -17.60 52.60
N GLU A 298 -16.19 -18.67 52.79
CA GLU A 298 -16.79 -19.43 51.68
C GLU A 298 -17.71 -18.56 50.80
N VAL A 299 -18.38 -17.57 51.40
CA VAL A 299 -19.22 -16.62 50.65
C VAL A 299 -18.36 -15.72 49.78
N GLU A 300 -17.24 -15.23 50.31
CA GLU A 300 -16.27 -14.41 49.60
C GLU A 300 -15.61 -15.17 48.45
N ILE A 301 -15.20 -16.42 48.69
CA ILE A 301 -14.68 -17.34 47.66
C ILE A 301 -15.71 -17.52 46.54
N ALA A 302 -16.98 -17.75 46.88
CA ALA A 302 -18.04 -17.92 45.88
C ALA A 302 -18.34 -16.62 45.12
N GLN A 303 -18.15 -15.46 45.74
CA GLN A 303 -18.28 -14.17 45.08
C GLN A 303 -17.10 -13.93 44.13
N LEU A 304 -15.85 -14.11 44.58
CA LEU A 304 -14.65 -13.98 43.75
C LEU A 304 -14.68 -14.91 42.55
N LYS A 305 -15.14 -16.16 42.70
CA LYS A 305 -15.33 -17.09 41.58
C LYS A 305 -16.28 -16.53 40.51
N ARG A 306 -17.39 -15.89 40.92
CA ARG A 306 -18.34 -15.26 40.00
C ARG A 306 -17.72 -14.05 39.30
N GLU A 307 -16.99 -13.22 40.03
CA GLU A 307 -16.30 -12.05 39.48
C GLU A 307 -15.22 -12.45 38.47
N ILE A 308 -14.39 -13.45 38.79
CA ILE A 308 -13.40 -14.02 37.86
C ILE A 308 -14.09 -14.57 36.60
N SER A 309 -15.21 -15.28 36.75
CA SER A 309 -15.97 -15.81 35.61
C SER A 309 -16.50 -14.68 34.71
N PHE A 310 -16.97 -13.58 35.30
CA PHE A 310 -17.45 -12.41 34.55
C PHE A 310 -16.30 -11.73 33.80
N LEU A 311 -15.17 -11.49 34.46
CA LEU A 311 -13.99 -10.88 33.84
C LEU A 311 -13.45 -11.74 32.68
N LYS A 312 -13.45 -13.07 32.83
CA LYS A 312 -13.07 -14.01 31.75
C LYS A 312 -13.99 -13.88 30.53
N LEU A 313 -15.31 -13.79 30.74
CA LEU A 313 -16.27 -13.56 29.65
C LEU A 313 -16.02 -12.21 28.96
N GLU A 314 -15.77 -11.14 29.71
CA GLU A 314 -15.45 -9.83 29.13
C GLU A 314 -14.14 -9.86 28.33
N ASN A 315 -13.13 -10.60 28.81
CA ASN A 315 -11.87 -10.78 28.09
C ASN A 315 -12.06 -11.58 26.79
N ASP A 316 -12.88 -12.62 26.81
CA ASP A 316 -13.23 -13.40 25.60
C ASP A 316 -14.00 -12.54 24.58
N GLU A 317 -14.89 -11.66 25.03
CA GLU A 317 -15.57 -10.68 24.17
C GLU A 317 -14.60 -9.69 23.54
N ASN A 318 -13.70 -9.12 24.35
CA ASN A 318 -12.66 -8.21 23.88
C ASN A 318 -11.73 -8.89 22.84
N ASP A 319 -11.43 -10.18 23.02
CA ASP A 319 -10.64 -10.97 22.07
C ASP A 319 -11.36 -11.18 20.74
N ARG A 320 -12.68 -11.43 20.77
CA ARG A 320 -13.50 -11.49 19.55
C ARG A 320 -13.50 -10.15 18.82
N GLU A 321 -13.74 -9.05 19.53
CA GLU A 321 -13.69 -7.70 18.96
C GLU A 321 -12.31 -7.39 18.33
N TYR A 322 -11.22 -7.83 18.97
CA TYR A 322 -9.87 -7.69 18.42
C TYR A 322 -9.72 -8.43 17.08
N GLN A 323 -10.16 -9.69 17.01
CA GLN A 323 -10.03 -10.49 15.79
C GLN A 323 -10.90 -9.93 14.66
N ASP A 324 -12.14 -9.54 14.95
CA ASP A 324 -13.06 -8.98 13.96
C ASP A 324 -12.53 -7.66 13.40
N LEU A 325 -12.03 -6.78 14.27
CA LEU A 325 -11.42 -5.52 13.84
C LEU A 325 -10.16 -5.76 13.00
N LYS A 326 -9.32 -6.72 13.41
CA LYS A 326 -8.11 -7.08 12.66
C LYS A 326 -8.44 -7.61 11.27
N ILE A 327 -9.40 -8.53 11.16
CA ILE A 327 -9.85 -9.07 9.86
C ILE A 327 -10.40 -7.96 8.97
N SER A 328 -11.20 -7.05 9.53
CA SER A 328 -11.74 -5.89 8.81
C SER A 328 -10.63 -4.98 8.28
N ILE A 329 -9.63 -4.66 9.11
CA ILE A 329 -8.47 -3.86 8.72
C ILE A 329 -7.65 -4.56 7.63
N ASP A 330 -7.31 -5.84 7.82
CA ASP A 330 -6.52 -6.61 6.87
C ASP A 330 -7.22 -6.69 5.50
N THR A 331 -8.54 -6.89 5.50
CA THR A 331 -9.37 -6.90 4.29
C THR A 331 -9.37 -5.53 3.61
N TYR A 332 -9.53 -4.46 4.38
CA TYR A 332 -9.47 -3.09 3.87
C TYR A 332 -8.10 -2.77 3.25
N ILE A 333 -7.01 -3.06 3.97
CA ILE A 333 -5.64 -2.83 3.49
C ILE A 333 -5.40 -3.62 2.22
N LYS A 334 -5.71 -4.91 2.20
CA LYS A 334 -5.55 -5.77 1.02
C LYS A 334 -6.28 -5.21 -0.20
N THR A 335 -7.58 -4.92 -0.04
CA THR A 335 -8.42 -4.42 -1.15
C THR A 335 -7.91 -3.10 -1.71
N ASN A 336 -7.45 -2.18 -0.84
CA ASN A 336 -6.94 -0.90 -1.29
C ASN A 336 -5.52 -0.97 -1.84
N LEU A 337 -4.68 -1.91 -1.38
CA LEU A 337 -3.37 -2.17 -1.97
C LEU A 337 -3.49 -2.71 -3.39
N GLU A 338 -4.41 -3.66 -3.63
CA GLU A 338 -4.66 -4.20 -4.97
C GLU A 338 -5.11 -3.11 -5.95
N LYS A 339 -6.00 -2.21 -5.51
CA LYS A 339 -6.41 -1.04 -6.31
C LYS A 339 -5.26 -0.08 -6.57
N LEU A 340 -4.51 0.26 -5.53
CA LEU A 340 -3.38 1.18 -5.62
C LEU A 340 -2.29 0.66 -6.59
N GLU A 341 -2.02 -0.65 -6.55
CA GLU A 341 -1.06 -1.30 -7.45
C GLU A 341 -1.57 -1.30 -8.90
N ALA A 342 -2.85 -1.61 -9.12
CA ALA A 342 -3.46 -1.55 -10.45
C ALA A 342 -3.41 -0.13 -11.05
N ASP A 343 -3.77 0.90 -10.27
CA ASP A 343 -3.75 2.30 -10.70
C ASP A 343 -2.31 2.75 -11.04
N PHE A 344 -1.34 2.37 -10.20
CA PHE A 344 0.08 2.65 -10.43
C PHE A 344 0.59 2.01 -11.71
N ASP A 345 0.30 0.73 -11.93
CA ASP A 345 0.72 -0.01 -13.12
C ASP A 345 0.09 0.57 -14.38
N GLU A 346 -1.20 0.96 -14.34
CA GLU A 346 -1.87 1.59 -15.47
C GLU A 346 -1.19 2.91 -15.86
N GLU A 347 -0.90 3.78 -14.87
CA GLU A 347 -0.25 5.06 -15.10
C GLU A 347 1.20 4.90 -15.57
N ARG A 348 1.96 4.00 -14.92
CA ARG A 348 3.33 3.64 -15.31
C ARG A 348 3.40 3.14 -16.75
N ASN A 349 2.49 2.24 -17.14
CA ASN A 349 2.45 1.70 -18.50
C ASN A 349 2.11 2.77 -19.54
N LYS A 350 1.24 3.74 -19.21
CA LYS A 350 0.97 4.91 -20.06
C LYS A 350 2.23 5.75 -20.28
N ILE A 351 3.01 6.02 -19.23
CA ILE A 351 4.25 6.80 -19.33
C ILE A 351 5.32 6.03 -20.12
N ILE A 352 5.50 4.73 -19.85
CA ILE A 352 6.49 3.89 -20.56
C ILE A 352 6.20 3.82 -22.06
N LYS A 353 4.92 3.74 -22.47
CA LYS A 353 4.52 3.76 -23.89
C LYS A 353 4.98 5.02 -24.62
N ASP A 354 5.15 6.11 -23.89
CA ASP A 354 5.58 7.40 -24.41
C ASP A 354 7.05 7.71 -24.08
N LYS A 355 7.83 6.76 -23.56
CA LYS A 355 9.23 6.96 -23.13
C LYS A 355 10.13 7.51 -24.24
N ASP A 356 9.92 7.04 -25.47
CA ASP A 356 10.67 7.48 -26.66
C ASP A 356 10.07 8.72 -27.33
N LYS A 357 8.98 9.28 -26.76
CA LYS A 357 8.31 10.48 -27.27
C LYS A 357 8.68 11.68 -26.41
N LEU A 358 9.13 12.73 -27.08
CA LEU A 358 9.41 14.01 -26.43
C LEU A 358 8.12 14.82 -26.37
N THR A 359 7.97 15.64 -25.34
CA THR A 359 6.91 16.65 -25.29
C THR A 359 7.37 17.87 -26.06
N LEU A 360 6.59 18.31 -27.04
CA LEU A 360 6.88 19.48 -27.88
C LEU A 360 6.11 20.70 -27.38
N PHE A 361 6.85 21.77 -27.07
CA PHE A 361 6.31 23.08 -26.77
C PHE A 361 6.74 24.09 -27.84
N TRP A 362 5.80 24.93 -28.25
CA TRP A 362 6.08 26.06 -29.15
C TRP A 362 6.21 27.34 -28.33
N LYS A 363 7.31 28.10 -28.47
CA LYS A 363 7.37 29.45 -27.85
C LYS A 363 6.34 30.40 -28.47
N ARG A 364 6.07 30.23 -29.78
CA ARG A 364 5.06 30.93 -30.58
C ARG A 364 4.46 29.97 -31.60
N GLU A 365 3.30 29.40 -31.29
CA GLU A 365 2.67 28.38 -32.13
C GLU A 365 2.27 28.91 -33.51
N ARG A 366 2.58 28.14 -34.56
CA ARG A 366 2.11 28.39 -35.92
C ARG A 366 0.72 27.77 -36.10
N LYS A 367 -0.32 28.55 -35.76
CA LYS A 367 -1.73 28.10 -35.74
C LYS A 367 -2.24 27.46 -37.03
N SER A 368 -1.68 27.80 -38.19
CA SER A 368 -2.10 27.21 -39.47
C SER A 368 -1.94 25.68 -39.50
N TRP A 369 -0.94 25.14 -38.80
CA TRP A 369 -0.68 23.70 -38.71
C TRP A 369 -1.49 23.00 -37.60
N GLY A 370 -2.19 23.75 -36.75
CA GLY A 370 -2.99 23.18 -35.66
C GLY A 370 -4.18 22.36 -36.17
N SER A 371 -4.73 22.72 -37.33
CA SER A 371 -5.88 22.08 -37.96
C SER A 371 -5.53 21.03 -39.02
N ALA A 372 -4.24 20.77 -39.26
CA ALA A 372 -3.81 19.77 -40.23
C ALA A 372 -4.16 18.36 -39.74
N ALA A 373 -4.81 17.57 -40.58
CA ALA A 373 -5.15 16.17 -40.31
C ALA A 373 -4.08 15.20 -40.82
N ALA A 374 -3.32 15.58 -41.85
CA ALA A 374 -2.26 14.75 -42.39
C ALA A 374 -1.05 14.66 -41.45
N PRO A 375 -0.28 13.55 -41.49
CA PRO A 375 0.98 13.42 -40.77
C PRO A 375 1.95 14.57 -41.08
N ILE A 376 2.54 15.18 -40.03
CA ILE A 376 3.49 16.28 -40.12
C ILE A 376 4.87 15.86 -39.61
N PHE A 377 5.89 16.09 -40.43
CA PHE A 377 7.30 15.97 -40.08
C PHE A 377 7.96 17.34 -40.14
N LEU A 378 8.64 17.74 -39.07
CA LEU A 378 9.38 19.00 -38.97
C LEU A 378 10.87 18.73 -39.17
N ASP A 379 11.44 19.13 -40.30
CA ASP A 379 12.88 19.03 -40.56
C ASP A 379 13.64 20.15 -39.83
N ILE A 380 14.39 19.77 -38.79
CA ILE A 380 15.16 20.69 -37.96
C ILE A 380 16.61 20.89 -38.45
N GLY A 381 17.01 20.20 -39.52
CA GLY A 381 18.28 20.42 -40.22
C GLY A 381 19.51 19.76 -39.60
N ASP A 382 19.33 18.85 -38.64
CA ASP A 382 20.42 18.11 -37.98
C ASP A 382 20.50 16.63 -38.42
N GLY A 383 19.88 16.32 -39.57
CA GLY A 383 19.72 14.94 -40.05
C GLY A 383 18.53 14.20 -39.45
N ASN A 384 17.75 14.84 -38.57
CA ASN A 384 16.53 14.28 -37.99
C ASN A 384 15.32 15.19 -38.23
N MET A 385 14.14 14.59 -38.09
CA MET A 385 12.85 15.25 -38.11
C MET A 385 12.10 15.00 -36.81
N LEU A 386 11.23 15.94 -36.44
CA LEU A 386 10.24 15.74 -35.39
C LEU A 386 8.92 15.33 -36.05
N TYR A 387 8.52 14.08 -35.84
CA TYR A 387 7.21 13.59 -36.27
C TYR A 387 6.15 13.99 -35.23
N LYS A 388 5.17 14.80 -35.63
CA LYS A 388 4.09 15.29 -34.76
C LYS A 388 3.11 14.16 -34.44
N GLN A 389 2.96 13.88 -33.15
CA GLN A 389 2.00 12.94 -32.59
C GLN A 389 0.86 13.70 -31.90
N PRO A 390 -0.25 13.02 -31.53
CA PRO A 390 -1.30 13.59 -30.69
C PRO A 390 -0.77 14.10 -29.33
N ASN A 391 -1.55 14.94 -28.63
CA ASN A 391 -1.26 15.43 -27.28
C ASN A 391 0.10 16.16 -27.13
N ASN A 392 0.49 16.93 -28.14
CA ASN A 392 1.76 17.69 -28.16
C ASN A 392 3.01 16.80 -27.98
N LYS A 393 2.94 15.53 -28.37
CA LYS A 393 4.11 14.64 -28.38
C LYS A 393 4.80 14.68 -29.75
N VAL A 394 6.08 14.38 -29.78
CA VAL A 394 6.86 14.15 -31.00
C VAL A 394 7.78 12.95 -30.86
N SER A 395 7.99 12.27 -31.98
CA SER A 395 9.04 11.25 -32.11
C SER A 395 10.16 11.80 -32.97
N ARG A 396 11.41 11.55 -32.57
CA ARG A 396 12.57 11.88 -33.41
C ARG A 396 12.72 10.79 -34.47
N VAL A 397 12.78 11.18 -35.73
CA VAL A 397 12.88 10.28 -36.89
C VAL A 397 14.10 10.67 -37.70
N ASN A 398 15.00 9.72 -37.97
CA ASN A 398 16.13 10.01 -38.84
C ASN A 398 15.65 10.25 -40.28
N VAL A 399 16.27 11.20 -40.99
CA VAL A 399 15.89 11.51 -42.38
C VAL A 399 16.07 10.30 -43.29
N CYS A 400 17.12 9.49 -43.11
CA CYS A 400 17.35 8.28 -43.90
C CYS A 400 16.27 7.21 -43.64
N ASP A 401 15.85 7.02 -42.39
CA ASP A 401 14.77 6.07 -42.05
C ASP A 401 13.44 6.47 -42.69
N PHE A 402 13.14 7.78 -42.69
CA PHE A 402 11.96 8.31 -43.37
C PHE A 402 12.00 8.05 -44.87
N ILE A 403 13.12 8.34 -45.53
CA ILE A 403 13.28 8.09 -46.97
C ILE A 403 13.12 6.60 -47.24
N SER A 404 13.85 5.73 -46.52
CA SER A 404 13.80 4.27 -46.68
C SER A 404 12.39 3.72 -46.49
N LYS A 405 11.60 4.31 -45.59
CA LYS A 405 10.21 3.90 -45.37
C LYS A 405 9.31 4.18 -46.58
N TYR A 406 9.54 5.26 -47.31
CA TYR A 406 8.69 5.68 -48.43
C TYR A 406 9.34 5.46 -49.82
N ASN A 407 10.62 5.11 -49.83
CA ASN A 407 11.42 4.69 -50.98
C ASN A 407 12.35 3.51 -50.57
N PRO A 408 11.80 2.30 -50.41
CA PRO A 408 12.56 1.15 -49.89
C PRO A 408 13.67 0.63 -50.81
N ASP A 409 13.68 1.04 -52.09
CA ASP A 409 14.68 0.61 -53.09
C ASP A 409 16.02 1.37 -53.01
N GLU A 410 16.19 2.30 -52.05
CA GLU A 410 17.39 3.13 -51.85
C GLU A 410 18.29 2.70 -50.67
N CYS A 411 18.10 1.48 -50.13
CA CYS A 411 18.92 0.95 -49.04
C CYS A 411 20.18 0.20 -49.50
#